data_AF-A0AAU9VU34-F1
#
_entry.id   AF-A0AAU9VU34-F1
#
_cell.length_a   1.000
_cell.length_b   1.000
_cell.length_c   1.000
_cell.angle_alpha   90.00
_cell.angle_beta   90.00
_cell.angle_gamma   90.00
#
_symmetry.space_group_name_H-M   'P 1'
#
loop_
_entity.id
_entity.type
_entity.pdbx_description
1 polymer ?
#
loop_
_entity_poly.entity_id
_entity_poly.type
_entity_poly.pdbx_seq_one_letter_code
_entity_poly.pdbx_strand_id
1 'polypeptide(L)'
;LSVVRDGHKIPFVTLSPLKVIPNNLSAVTYSHFVSEAISDFLTVRADLTSYGFVINEEKSLREPVQVISWLGTVFDTYQCLISVTERRFSKLKSSIDLLRKDDCKIFKVRDVASVVGQVISLTPCV
;
A
#
# COMPACT_ATOMS: atom_id res chain seq x y z
N LEU A 1 -5.63 16.53 6.20
CA LEU A 1 -4.94 15.25 6.52
C LEU A 1 -5.87 14.03 6.50
N SER A 2 -7.18 14.17 6.75
CA SER A 2 -8.14 13.05 6.68
C SER A 2 -8.07 12.32 5.35
N VAL A 3 -8.10 13.02 4.20
CA VAL A 3 -7.98 12.39 2.86
C VAL A 3 -6.70 11.56 2.68
N VAL A 4 -5.57 11.97 3.29
CA VAL A 4 -4.29 11.25 3.21
C VAL A 4 -4.29 10.02 4.13
N ARG A 5 -4.93 10.13 5.30
CA ARG A 5 -5.04 9.05 6.29
C ARG A 5 -6.07 8.00 5.85
N ASP A 6 -7.24 8.48 5.45
CA ASP A 6 -8.43 7.69 5.16
C ASP A 6 -8.37 7.07 3.76
N GLY A 7 -7.36 7.44 2.95
CA GLY A 7 -7.06 6.84 1.65
C GLY A 7 -8.06 7.18 0.54
N HIS A 8 -7.82 6.61 -0.64
CA HIS A 8 -8.72 6.68 -1.79
C HIS A 8 -9.45 5.34 -1.93
N LYS A 9 -10.76 5.39 -2.18
CA LYS A 9 -11.52 4.18 -2.52
C LYS A 9 -11.10 3.72 -3.91
N ILE A 10 -10.86 2.41 -4.04
CA ILE A 10 -10.55 1.82 -5.35
C ILE A 10 -11.79 1.96 -6.24
N PRO A 11 -11.69 2.56 -7.45
CA PRO A 11 -12.83 2.77 -8.33
C PRO A 11 -13.15 1.46 -9.07
N PHE A 12 -13.69 0.48 -8.35
CA PHE A 12 -14.39 -0.62 -9.00
C PHE A 12 -15.73 -0.07 -9.50
N VAL A 13 -15.91 -0.04 -10.83
CA VAL A 13 -17.07 0.59 -11.53
C VAL A 13 -18.43 0.04 -11.07
N THR A 14 -18.44 -1.11 -10.42
CA THR A 14 -19.51 -1.55 -9.52
C THR A 14 -18.89 -2.42 -8.44
N LEU A 15 -19.17 -2.13 -7.18
CA LEU A 15 -18.76 -3.01 -6.09
C LEU A 15 -19.51 -4.33 -6.26
N SER A 16 -18.78 -5.41 -6.55
CA SER A 16 -19.31 -6.73 -6.21
C SER A 16 -19.60 -6.73 -4.71
N PRO A 17 -20.73 -7.28 -4.24
CA PRO A 17 -21.08 -7.27 -2.83
C PRO A 17 -19.91 -7.82 -2.00
N LEU A 18 -19.65 -7.18 -0.85
CA LEU A 18 -18.57 -7.55 0.07
C LEU A 18 -18.63 -9.06 0.32
N LYS A 19 -17.69 -9.81 -0.27
CA LYS A 19 -17.63 -11.25 -0.11
C LYS A 19 -16.56 -11.54 0.93
N VAL A 20 -16.96 -11.48 2.20
CA VAL A 20 -16.14 -11.98 3.31
C VAL A 20 -16.19 -13.49 3.24
N ILE A 21 -15.17 -14.07 2.62
CA ILE A 21 -15.03 -15.51 2.56
C ILE A 21 -14.02 -15.86 3.65
N PRO A 22 -14.41 -16.56 4.74
CA PRO A 22 -13.40 -17.13 5.65
C PRO A 22 -12.44 -17.93 4.77
N ASN A 23 -11.14 -17.85 5.08
CA ASN A 23 -10.13 -18.51 4.26
C ASN A 23 -10.60 -19.93 3.93
N ASN A 24 -10.24 -20.40 2.74
CA ASN A 24 -10.56 -21.73 2.18
C ASN A 24 -11.81 -21.78 1.28
N LEU A 25 -12.86 -20.98 1.47
CA LEU A 25 -14.06 -21.09 0.63
C LEU A 25 -13.92 -20.35 -0.73
N SER A 26 -13.03 -19.35 -0.83
CA SER A 26 -12.72 -18.64 -2.08
C SER A 26 -11.91 -19.53 -3.04
N ALA A 27 -10.96 -20.29 -2.51
CA ALA A 27 -10.20 -21.29 -3.24
C ALA A 27 -11.08 -22.46 -3.73
N VAL A 28 -12.15 -22.79 -3.01
CA VAL A 28 -13.13 -23.81 -3.45
C VAL A 28 -14.11 -23.25 -4.48
N THR A 29 -14.60 -22.03 -4.29
CA THR A 29 -15.63 -21.42 -5.16
C THR A 29 -15.03 -20.87 -6.46
N TYR A 30 -13.79 -20.38 -6.42
CA TYR A 30 -13.08 -19.78 -7.55
C TYR A 30 -11.73 -20.47 -7.76
N SER A 31 -11.75 -21.81 -7.74
CA SER A 31 -10.55 -22.65 -7.85
C SER A 31 -9.71 -22.32 -9.08
N HIS A 32 -10.35 -22.08 -10.22
CA HIS A 32 -9.68 -21.67 -11.45
C HIS A 32 -8.82 -20.40 -11.25
N PHE A 33 -9.43 -19.32 -10.76
CA PHE A 33 -8.73 -18.04 -10.53
C PHE A 33 -7.56 -18.20 -9.55
N VAL A 34 -7.76 -18.93 -8.46
CA VAL A 34 -6.70 -19.17 -7.48
C VAL A 34 -5.58 -20.02 -8.08
N SER A 35 -5.91 -21.04 -8.89
CA SER A 35 -4.92 -21.88 -9.54
C SER A 35 -4.09 -21.14 -10.60
N GLU A 36 -4.71 -20.24 -11.36
CA GLU A 36 -4.06 -19.40 -12.36
C GLU A 36 -3.07 -18.44 -11.68
N ALA A 37 -3.51 -17.73 -10.64
CA ALA A 37 -2.64 -16.84 -9.88
C ALA A 37 -1.45 -17.57 -9.24
N ILE A 38 -1.65 -18.81 -8.75
CA ILE A 38 -0.55 -19.65 -8.24
C ILE A 38 0.39 -20.05 -9.36
N SER A 39 -0.12 -20.42 -10.54
CA SER A 39 0.69 -20.76 -11.71
C SER A 39 1.56 -19.60 -12.17
N ASP A 40 0.99 -18.39 -12.25
CA ASP A 40 1.71 -17.17 -12.62
C ASP A 40 2.83 -16.87 -11.62
N PHE A 41 2.54 -16.96 -10.32
CA PHE A 41 3.55 -16.78 -9.29
C PHE A 41 4.71 -17.78 -9.42
N LEU A 42 4.41 -19.06 -9.66
CA LEU A 42 5.43 -20.10 -9.82
C LEU A 42 6.26 -19.88 -11.09
N THR A 43 5.64 -19.41 -12.17
CA THR A 43 6.31 -19.12 -13.45
C THR A 43 7.29 -17.97 -13.28
N VAL A 44 6.85 -16.84 -12.72
CA VAL A 44 7.72 -15.68 -12.44
C VAL A 44 8.89 -16.09 -11.54
N ARG A 45 8.65 -16.96 -10.56
CA ARG A 45 9.68 -17.45 -9.65
C ARG A 45 10.73 -18.30 -10.37
N ALA A 46 10.29 -19.19 -11.24
CA ALA A 46 11.17 -20.03 -12.06
C ALA A 46 12.01 -19.18 -13.01
N ASP A 47 11.39 -18.20 -13.68
CA ASP A 47 12.07 -17.29 -14.59
C ASP A 47 13.16 -16.50 -13.87
N LEU A 48 12.85 -15.87 -12.73
CA LEU A 48 13.82 -15.13 -11.93
C LEU A 48 15.01 -16.02 -11.54
N THR A 49 14.75 -17.25 -11.13
CA THR A 49 15.81 -18.20 -10.77
C THR A 49 16.64 -18.61 -11.98
N SER A 50 16.01 -18.80 -13.15
CA SER A 50 16.69 -19.15 -14.41
C SER A 50 17.65 -18.06 -14.88
N TYR A 51 17.30 -16.80 -14.63
CA TYR A 51 18.16 -15.64 -14.90
C TYR A 51 19.23 -15.41 -13.82
N GLY A 52 19.31 -16.26 -12.80
CA GLY A 52 20.31 -16.17 -11.73
C GLY A 52 19.98 -15.19 -10.61
N PHE A 53 18.72 -14.71 -10.52
CA PHE A 53 18.30 -13.89 -9.38
C PHE A 53 18.08 -14.75 -8.13
N VAL A 54 18.55 -14.25 -6.98
CA VAL A 54 18.30 -14.86 -5.67
C VAL A 54 17.11 -14.17 -5.02
N ILE A 55 16.06 -14.94 -4.76
CA ILE A 55 14.83 -14.44 -4.14
C ILE A 55 15.08 -14.21 -2.66
N ASN A 56 14.73 -13.01 -2.18
CA ASN A 56 14.75 -12.73 -0.75
C ASN A 56 13.46 -13.28 -0.11
N GLU A 57 13.58 -14.44 0.53
CA GLU A 57 12.44 -15.14 1.13
C GLU A 57 11.88 -14.46 2.38
N GLU A 58 12.68 -13.66 3.06
CA GLU A 58 12.23 -12.88 4.22
C GLU A 58 11.30 -11.73 3.78
N LYS A 59 11.56 -11.14 2.61
CA LYS A 59 10.81 -9.98 2.09
C LYS A 59 9.73 -10.35 1.08
N SER A 60 9.76 -11.56 0.54
CA SER A 60 8.82 -12.00 -0.49
C SER A 60 7.61 -12.67 0.16
N LEU A 61 6.41 -12.13 -0.10
CA LEU A 61 5.17 -12.79 0.28
C LEU A 61 4.91 -13.95 -0.67
N ARG A 62 4.64 -15.14 -0.10
CA ARG A 62 4.46 -16.39 -0.87
C ARG A 62 3.00 -16.80 -1.01
N GLU A 63 2.14 -16.27 -0.15
CA GLU A 63 0.72 -16.60 -0.13
C GLU A 63 -0.10 -15.36 -0.50
N PRO A 64 -1.25 -15.55 -1.18
CA PRO A 64 -2.16 -14.46 -1.46
C PRO A 64 -2.60 -13.77 -0.16
N VAL A 65 -2.35 -12.46 -0.08
CA VAL A 65 -2.81 -11.62 1.03
C VAL A 65 -3.77 -10.56 0.52
N GLN A 66 -4.73 -10.20 1.35
CA GLN A 66 -5.74 -9.18 1.02
C GLN A 66 -5.31 -7.76 1.42
N VAL A 67 -4.22 -7.64 2.20
CA VAL A 67 -3.60 -6.36 2.56
C VAL A 67 -2.11 -6.43 2.26
N ILE A 68 -1.60 -5.51 1.44
CA ILE A 68 -0.19 -5.45 1.07
C ILE A 68 0.32 -4.01 1.04
N SER A 69 1.57 -3.80 1.47
CA SER A 69 2.26 -2.51 1.31
C SER A 69 3.18 -2.55 0.11
N TRP A 70 3.00 -1.63 -0.84
CA TRP A 70 3.83 -1.50 -2.02
C TRP A 70 4.17 -0.03 -2.30
N LEU A 71 5.47 0.26 -2.47
CA LEU A 71 6.01 1.60 -2.70
C LEU A 71 5.56 2.68 -1.70
N GLY A 72 5.26 2.26 -0.46
CA GLY A 72 4.80 3.12 0.64
C GLY A 72 3.32 3.51 0.59
N THR A 73 2.56 2.75 -0.19
CA THR A 73 1.10 2.72 -0.22
C THR A 73 0.64 1.38 0.32
N VAL A 74 -0.49 1.36 1.01
CA VAL A 74 -1.17 0.15 1.51
C VAL A 74 -2.38 -0.09 0.63
N PHE A 75 -2.45 -1.28 0.05
CA PHE A 75 -3.60 -1.78 -0.68
C PHE A 75 -4.37 -2.69 0.28
N ASP A 76 -5.55 -2.24 0.73
CA ASP A 76 -6.45 -3.02 1.57
C ASP A 76 -7.69 -3.39 0.74
N THR A 77 -7.75 -4.66 0.32
CA THR A 77 -8.89 -5.18 -0.45
C THR A 77 -10.08 -5.58 0.42
N TYR A 78 -9.93 -5.71 1.75
CA TYR A 78 -11.08 -5.90 2.64
C TYR A 78 -11.91 -4.62 2.74
N GLN A 79 -11.23 -3.49 2.87
CA GLN A 79 -11.87 -2.17 2.98
C GLN A 79 -11.99 -1.47 1.61
N CYS A 80 -11.48 -2.08 0.54
CA CYS A 80 -11.38 -1.50 -0.80
C CYS A 80 -10.70 -0.13 -0.80
N LEU A 81 -9.59 -0.02 -0.07
CA LEU A 81 -8.92 1.22 0.23
C LEU A 81 -7.45 1.20 -0.18
N ILE A 82 -7.02 2.27 -0.84
CA ILE A 82 -5.61 2.57 -1.08
C ILE A 82 -5.23 3.71 -0.13
N SER A 83 -4.42 3.40 0.88
CA SER A 83 -4.01 4.37 1.89
C SER A 83 -2.49 4.53 1.94
N VAL A 84 -2.02 5.57 2.61
CA VAL A 84 -0.60 5.79 2.84
C VAL A 84 -0.13 4.92 4.00
N THR A 85 1.09 4.39 3.95
CA THR A 85 1.67 3.70 5.11
C THR A 85 1.78 4.61 6.35
N GLU A 86 1.42 4.09 7.52
CA GLU A 86 1.51 4.78 8.82
C GLU A 86 2.85 5.47 9.08
N ARG A 87 3.96 4.88 8.62
CA ARG A 87 5.29 5.47 8.71
C ARG A 87 5.38 6.83 8.01
N ARG A 88 4.84 6.95 6.79
CA ARG A 88 4.87 8.21 6.03
C ARG A 88 3.89 9.22 6.62
N PHE A 89 2.71 8.77 7.05
CA PHE A 89 1.73 9.61 7.71
C PHE A 89 2.26 10.19 9.04
N SER A 90 2.84 9.34 9.89
CA SER A 90 3.45 9.74 11.16
C SER A 90 4.58 10.74 10.97
N LYS A 91 5.44 10.53 9.96
CA LYS A 91 6.51 11.48 9.62
C LYS A 91 5.98 12.86 9.23
N LEU A 92 4.92 12.91 8.41
CA LEU A 92 4.27 14.17 8.06
C LEU A 92 3.67 14.84 9.29
N LYS A 93 2.93 14.08 10.10
CA LYS A 93 2.31 14.59 11.32
C LYS A 93 3.35 15.20 12.27
N SER A 94 4.44 14.48 12.55
CA SER A 94 5.53 15.00 13.38
C SER A 94 6.19 16.24 12.79
N SER A 95 6.38 16.30 11.47
CA SER A 95 6.97 17.48 10.81
C SER A 95 6.06 18.70 10.90
N ILE A 96 4.74 18.53 10.78
CA ILE A 96 3.75 19.60 10.96
C ILE A 96 3.68 20.03 12.43
N ASP A 97 3.69 19.08 13.37
CA ASP A 97 3.65 19.38 14.81
C ASP A 97 4.89 20.18 15.25
N LEU A 98 6.05 19.93 14.64
CA LEU A 98 7.27 20.72 14.86
C LEU A 98 7.11 22.16 14.36
N LEU A 99 6.51 22.36 13.18
CA LEU A 99 6.20 23.71 12.67
C LEU A 99 5.17 24.44 13.54
N ARG A 100 4.26 23.71 14.19
CA ARG A 100 3.20 24.32 15.01
C ARG A 100 3.65 24.66 16.44
N LYS A 101 4.73 24.04 16.91
CA LYS A 101 5.17 24.13 18.32
C LYS A 101 5.70 25.51 18.71
N ASP A 102 6.15 26.28 17.75
CA ASP A 102 6.61 27.63 17.98
C ASP A 102 5.52 28.59 17.49
N ASP A 103 4.95 29.42 18.39
CA ASP A 103 4.13 30.60 18.02
C ASP A 103 4.95 31.66 17.23
N CYS A 104 6.12 31.28 16.71
CA CYS A 104 6.97 32.07 15.85
C CYS A 104 6.42 32.09 14.42
N LYS A 105 6.19 33.29 13.91
CA LYS A 105 5.82 33.55 12.51
C LYS A 105 6.97 33.33 11.50
N ILE A 106 8.14 32.93 11.97
CA ILE A 106 9.36 32.82 11.16
C ILE A 106 9.75 31.35 11.06
N PHE A 107 9.64 30.80 9.86
CA PHE A 107 10.00 29.41 9.55
C PHE A 107 11.26 29.35 8.73
N LYS A 108 12.09 28.34 8.95
CA LYS A 108 13.16 28.02 8.01
C LYS A 108 12.52 27.49 6.72
N VAL A 109 12.90 28.08 5.59
CA VAL A 109 12.42 27.67 4.26
C VAL A 109 12.61 26.17 4.02
N ARG A 110 13.70 25.58 4.54
CA ARG A 110 13.98 24.14 4.45
C ARG A 110 12.90 23.28 5.10
N ASP A 111 12.37 23.70 6.23
CA ASP A 111 11.40 22.89 7.00
C ASP A 111 10.03 22.90 6.31
N VAL A 112 9.65 24.05 5.74
CA VAL A 112 8.45 24.16 4.88
C VAL A 112 8.61 23.32 3.61
N ALA A 113 9.76 23.43 2.92
CA ALA A 113 10.04 22.63 1.73
C ALA A 113 10.02 21.12 1.99
N SER A 114 10.51 20.69 3.16
CA SER A 114 10.46 19.30 3.61
C SER A 114 9.02 18.80 3.76
N VAL A 115 8.16 19.57 4.42
CA VAL A 115 6.74 19.21 4.58
C VAL A 115 6.03 19.15 3.23
N VAL A 116 6.29 20.11 2.33
CA VAL A 116 5.75 20.09 0.96
C VAL A 116 6.20 18.83 0.21
N GLY A 117 7.48 18.49 0.27
CA GLY A 117 7.99 17.26 -0.36
C GLY A 117 7.37 15.99 0.21
N GLN A 118 7.10 15.97 1.53
CA GLN A 118 6.37 14.87 2.16
C GLN A 118 4.94 14.79 1.63
N VAL A 119 4.20 15.89 1.54
CA VAL A 119 2.83 15.92 0.97
C VAL A 119 2.81 15.44 -0.47
N ILE A 120 3.77 15.86 -1.30
CA ILE A 120 3.90 15.40 -2.69
C ILE A 120 4.12 13.89 -2.73
N SER A 121 5.01 13.35 -1.90
CA SER A 121 5.29 11.89 -1.83
C SER A 121 4.11 11.04 -1.34
N LEU A 122 3.09 11.68 -0.77
CA LEU A 122 1.89 11.07 -0.20
C LEU A 122 0.69 11.14 -1.14
N THR A 123 0.78 11.97 -2.19
CA THR A 123 -0.26 12.06 -3.20
C THR A 123 -0.14 10.80 -4.06
N PRO A 124 -1.22 10.01 -4.22
CA PRO A 124 -1.16 8.86 -5.10
C PRO A 124 -0.85 9.40 -6.50
N CYS A 125 0.28 8.96 -7.05
CA CYS A 125 0.61 9.18 -8.45
C CYS A 125 -0.57 8.63 -9.26
N VAL A 126 -1.33 9.54 -9.88
CA VAL A 126 -2.22 9.22 -11.00
C VAL A 126 -1.36 8.70 -12.14
#